data_AF-A0A382DP39-F1
#
_entry.id   AF-A0A382DP39-F1
#
_cell.length_a   1.000
_cell.length_b   1.000
_cell.length_c   1.000
_cell.angle_alpha   90.00
_cell.angle_beta   90.00
_cell.angle_gamma   90.00
#
_symmetry.space_group_name_H-M   'P 1'
#
loop_
_entity.id
_entity.type
_entity.pdbx_description
1 polymer ?
#
loop_
_entity_poly.entity_id
_entity_poly.type
_entity_poly.pdbx_seq_one_letter_code
_entity_poly.pdbx_strand_id
1 'polypeptide(L)'
;MTSGHNLSSIDGFHIDFESLVKSSHITMKTISLNASTVDKKWVVVDAADQVLGRIATKVAAILRGKTKATFTPHVDCGDNVIIINAAKVKLTGAKWDQKIYYHHTGFVGGIKSATAKEMREKKP
;
A
#
# COMPACT_ATOMS: atom_id res chain seq x y z
N MET A 1 -69.08 4.62 26.37
CA MET A 1 -69.15 3.85 27.63
C MET A 1 -67.94 2.94 27.70
N THR A 2 -67.08 3.18 28.69
CA THR A 2 -66.10 2.27 29.34
C THR A 2 -65.20 1.44 28.43
N SER A 3 -63.89 1.32 28.56
CA SER A 3 -62.87 1.66 29.56
C SER A 3 -61.66 0.92 28.97
N GLY A 4 -60.51 1.51 28.76
CA GLY A 4 -59.62 1.83 29.85
C GLY A 4 -58.21 1.50 29.36
N HIS A 5 -57.31 2.46 29.54
CA HIS A 5 -55.89 2.19 29.57
C HIS A 5 -55.63 1.05 30.57
N ASN A 6 -54.84 0.06 30.14
CA ASN A 6 -54.06 -0.70 31.09
C ASN A 6 -52.66 -0.88 30.52
N LEU A 7 -51.78 0.05 30.91
CA LEU A 7 -50.36 -0.22 30.94
C LEU A 7 -50.13 -1.21 32.08
N SER A 8 -49.87 -2.47 31.74
CA SER A 8 -49.16 -3.38 32.64
C SER A 8 -47.79 -3.65 32.02
N SER A 9 -46.81 -2.89 32.50
CA SER A 9 -45.41 -3.28 32.51
C SER A 9 -45.30 -4.67 33.16
N ILE A 10 -44.68 -5.63 32.48
CA ILE A 10 -43.47 -6.37 32.89
C ILE A 10 -43.21 -7.54 31.93
N ASP A 11 -41.93 -7.69 31.59
CA ASP A 11 -41.27 -8.92 31.15
C ASP A 11 -41.73 -9.57 29.84
N GLY A 12 -41.08 -9.18 28.75
CA GLY A 12 -41.19 -9.93 27.50
C GLY A 12 -40.52 -9.23 26.35
N PHE A 13 -39.21 -9.39 26.23
CA PHE A 13 -38.49 -9.12 24.99
C PHE A 13 -39.12 -10.00 23.89
N HIS A 14 -40.05 -9.43 23.10
CA HIS A 14 -40.61 -10.10 21.94
C HIS A 14 -39.53 -10.10 20.86
N ILE A 15 -38.71 -11.15 20.84
CA ILE A 15 -37.80 -11.40 19.74
C ILE A 15 -38.64 -12.03 18.64
N ASP A 16 -39.04 -11.22 17.66
CA ASP A 16 -39.69 -11.70 16.44
C ASP A 16 -38.83 -12.84 15.86
N PHE A 17 -39.39 -14.05 15.79
CA PHE A 17 -38.71 -15.24 15.24
C PHE A 17 -38.30 -15.04 13.77
N GLU A 18 -38.91 -14.07 13.09
CA GLU A 18 -38.59 -13.62 11.74
C GLU A 18 -37.26 -12.85 11.65
N SER A 19 -36.79 -12.28 12.76
CA SER A 19 -35.49 -11.59 12.85
C SER A 19 -34.30 -12.57 12.92
N LEU A 20 -34.52 -13.80 13.37
CA LEU A 20 -33.47 -14.80 13.59
C LEU A 20 -33.07 -15.53 12.29
N VAL A 21 -34.01 -15.69 11.35
CA VAL A 21 -33.76 -16.38 10.07
C VAL A 21 -33.02 -15.49 9.06
N LYS A 22 -32.94 -14.16 9.28
CA LYS A 22 -32.14 -13.22 8.47
C LYS A 22 -30.68 -13.08 8.91
N SER A 23 -30.19 -13.90 9.85
CA SER A 23 -28.79 -13.85 10.29
C SER A 23 -27.85 -14.69 9.40
N SER A 24 -27.94 -14.49 8.08
CA SER A 24 -26.89 -14.84 7.11
C SER A 24 -26.20 -13.57 6.56
N HIS A 25 -26.23 -12.47 7.31
CA HIS A 25 -25.63 -11.20 6.92
C HIS A 25 -24.48 -10.84 7.86
N ILE A 26 -23.29 -10.63 7.29
CA ILE A 26 -22.12 -10.11 8.00
C ILE A 26 -22.48 -8.72 8.54
N THR A 27 -22.70 -8.60 9.85
CA THR A 27 -23.17 -7.38 10.52
C THR A 27 -22.10 -6.28 10.62
N MET A 28 -20.82 -6.62 10.39
CA MET A 28 -19.71 -5.66 10.34
C MET A 28 -18.85 -5.91 9.10
N LYS A 29 -18.86 -4.96 8.16
CA LYS A 29 -18.00 -5.00 6.97
C LYS A 29 -16.70 -4.26 7.26
N THR A 30 -15.58 -4.88 6.89
CA THR A 30 -14.28 -4.22 6.91
C THR A 30 -14.33 -2.99 6.01
N ILE A 31 -13.97 -1.83 6.55
CA ILE A 31 -13.96 -0.57 5.80
C ILE A 31 -12.80 -0.63 4.80
N SER A 32 -13.13 -0.80 3.52
CA SER A 32 -12.18 -0.61 2.42
C SER A 32 -12.15 0.86 2.01
N LEU A 33 -10.97 1.43 1.79
CA LEU A 33 -10.86 2.78 1.24
C LEU A 33 -11.38 2.83 -0.19
N ASN A 34 -12.05 3.93 -0.54
CA ASN A 34 -12.41 4.26 -1.92
C ASN A 34 -11.35 5.19 -2.50
N ALA A 35 -11.09 5.12 -3.81
CA ALA A 35 -10.07 5.95 -4.48
C ALA A 35 -10.28 7.46 -4.25
N SER A 36 -11.53 7.90 -4.07
CA SER A 36 -11.89 9.31 -3.88
C SER A 36 -11.54 9.88 -2.50
N THR A 37 -11.30 9.03 -1.49
CA THR A 37 -10.98 9.46 -0.12
C THR A 37 -9.50 9.22 0.24
N VAL A 38 -8.66 8.94 -0.76
CA VAL A 38 -7.23 8.70 -0.56
C VAL A 38 -6.48 10.03 -0.47
N ASP A 39 -6.06 10.39 0.73
CA ASP A 39 -5.09 11.46 0.95
C ASP A 39 -3.67 10.98 0.64
N LYS A 40 -3.11 11.49 -0.46
CA LYS A 40 -1.71 11.26 -0.84
C LYS A 40 -0.85 12.42 -0.37
N LYS A 41 0.09 12.15 0.54
CA LYS A 41 1.07 13.12 0.99
C LYS A 41 2.32 13.06 0.10
N TRP A 42 3.07 14.15 0.11
CA TRP A 42 4.38 14.22 -0.55
C TRP A 42 5.48 14.01 0.48
N VAL A 43 6.36 13.04 0.22
CA VAL A 43 7.50 12.71 1.07
C VAL A 43 8.78 12.93 0.27
N VAL A 44 9.70 13.71 0.82
CA VAL A 44 11.03 13.91 0.23
C VAL A 44 12.03 13.01 0.95
N VAL A 45 12.82 12.27 0.19
CA VAL A 45 13.82 11.33 0.72
C VAL A 45 15.19 11.66 0.13
N ASP A 46 16.17 11.89 1.00
CA ASP A 46 17.58 12.05 0.59
C ASP A 46 18.27 10.68 0.46
N ALA A 47 18.82 10.41 -0.72
CA ALA A 47 19.54 9.17 -1.03
C ALA A 47 21.06 9.27 -0.81
N ALA A 48 21.59 10.42 -0.40
CA ALA A 48 23.03 10.60 -0.17
C ALA A 48 23.56 9.61 0.89
N ASP A 49 24.65 8.89 0.56
CA ASP A 49 25.32 7.89 1.39
C ASP A 49 24.45 6.72 1.88
N GLN A 50 23.21 6.62 1.40
CA GLN A 50 22.30 5.53 1.73
C GLN A 50 22.58 4.31 0.86
N VAL A 51 22.38 3.12 1.43
CA VAL A 51 22.52 1.86 0.69
C VAL A 51 21.30 1.66 -0.22
N LEU A 52 21.52 1.54 -1.53
CA LEU A 52 20.48 1.45 -2.57
C LEU A 52 19.34 0.49 -2.21
N GLY A 53 19.67 -0.74 -1.77
CA GLY A 53 18.64 -1.73 -1.45
C GLY A 53 17.78 -1.34 -0.25
N ARG A 54 18.38 -0.74 0.79
CA ARG A 54 17.67 -0.41 2.03
C ARG A 54 16.70 0.76 1.83
N ILE A 55 17.13 1.78 1.09
CA ILE A 55 16.26 2.91 0.75
C ILE A 55 15.14 2.49 -0.20
N ALA A 56 15.45 1.68 -1.22
CA ALA A 56 14.44 1.20 -2.18
C ALA A 56 13.31 0.41 -1.49
N THR A 57 13.63 -0.47 -0.54
CA THR A 57 12.61 -1.22 0.20
C THR A 57 11.69 -0.31 1.01
N LYS A 58 12.25 0.69 1.70
CA LYS A 58 11.46 1.66 2.48
C LYS A 58 10.57 2.50 1.58
N VAL A 59 11.11 3.01 0.47
CA VAL A 59 10.36 3.80 -0.51
C VAL A 59 9.23 2.97 -1.13
N ALA A 60 9.48 1.72 -1.50
CA ALA A 60 8.45 0.83 -2.03
C ALA A 60 7.31 0.57 -1.03
N ALA A 61 7.62 0.49 0.28
CA ALA A 61 6.59 0.34 1.31
C ALA A 61 5.70 1.59 1.44
N ILE A 62 6.29 2.78 1.31
CA ILE A 62 5.59 4.08 1.33
C ILE A 62 4.73 4.25 0.07
N LEU A 63 5.29 3.98 -1.11
CA LEU A 63 4.58 4.01 -2.40
C LEU A 63 3.41 3.04 -2.44
N ARG A 64 3.51 1.90 -1.75
CA ARG A 64 2.41 0.94 -1.65
C ARG A 64 1.37 1.32 -0.59
N GLY A 65 1.68 2.28 0.28
CA GLY A 65 0.79 2.67 1.39
C GLY A 65 0.73 1.66 2.53
N LYS A 66 1.66 0.69 2.61
CA LYS A 66 1.70 -0.32 3.69
C LYS A 66 1.97 0.27 5.07
N THR A 67 2.46 1.51 5.12
CA THR A 67 2.69 2.27 6.35
C THR A 67 1.40 2.88 6.91
N LYS A 68 0.31 2.92 6.13
CA LYS A 68 -0.99 3.44 6.57
C LYS A 68 -1.87 2.29 7.06
N ALA A 69 -2.52 2.49 8.21
CA ALA A 69 -3.46 1.51 8.79
C ALA A 69 -4.70 1.26 7.89
N THR A 70 -4.94 2.14 6.92
CA THR A 70 -6.05 2.07 5.96
C THR A 70 -5.69 1.36 4.64
N PHE A 71 -4.57 0.63 4.60
CA PHE A 71 -4.10 -0.06 3.40
C PHE A 71 -5.17 -1.01 2.82
N THR A 72 -5.58 -0.76 1.59
CA THR A 72 -6.53 -1.57 0.82
C THR A 72 -5.82 -2.11 -0.43
N PRO A 73 -5.67 -3.44 -0.62
CA PRO A 73 -4.81 -3.99 -1.68
C PRO A 73 -5.19 -3.61 -3.11
N HIS A 74 -6.48 -3.35 -3.36
CA HIS A 74 -7.00 -2.99 -4.68
C HIS A 74 -6.86 -1.49 -5.00
N VAL A 75 -6.61 -0.65 -3.99
CA VAL A 75 -6.58 0.81 -4.13
C VAL A 75 -5.16 1.32 -3.85
N ASP A 76 -4.68 2.21 -4.71
CA ASP A 76 -3.38 2.87 -4.51
C ASP A 76 -3.47 3.96 -3.45
N CYS A 77 -3.29 3.55 -2.19
CA CYS A 77 -3.30 4.42 -1.01
C CYS A 77 -1.92 5.01 -0.67
N GLY A 78 -0.92 4.82 -1.54
CA GLY A 78 0.46 5.24 -1.31
C GLY A 78 0.66 6.74 -1.25
N ASP A 79 1.77 7.14 -0.64
CA ASP A 79 2.25 8.52 -0.68
C ASP A 79 3.21 8.73 -1.87
N ASN A 80 3.26 9.95 -2.40
CA ASN A 80 4.19 10.31 -3.45
C ASN A 80 5.58 10.52 -2.85
N VAL A 81 6.60 9.93 -3.46
CA VAL A 81 7.97 10.01 -2.98
C VAL A 81 8.86 10.72 -3.98
N ILE A 82 9.53 11.79 -3.55
CA ILE A 82 10.56 12.50 -4.32
C ILE A 82 11.91 12.12 -3.73
N ILE A 83 12.78 11.54 -4.57
CA ILE A 83 14.14 11.17 -4.17
C ILE A 83 15.10 12.24 -4.66
N ILE A 84 15.87 12.81 -3.73
CA ILE A 84 16.95 13.76 -4.03
C ILE A 84 18.32 13.07 -3.90
N ASN A 85 19.32 13.57 -4.63
CA ASN A 85 20.71 13.07 -4.61
C ASN A 85 20.88 11.59 -4.98
N ALA A 86 20.05 11.04 -5.89
CA ALA A 86 20.14 9.64 -6.33
C ALA A 86 21.54 9.23 -6.82
N ALA A 87 22.28 10.14 -7.46
CA ALA A 87 23.65 9.93 -7.93
C ALA A 87 24.66 9.57 -6.81
N LYS A 88 24.39 9.96 -5.56
CA LYS A 88 25.26 9.74 -4.39
C LYS A 88 24.90 8.47 -3.60
N VAL A 89 24.04 7.62 -4.15
CA VAL A 89 23.66 6.35 -3.52
C VAL A 89 24.85 5.39 -3.41
N LYS A 90 24.93 4.63 -2.33
CA LYS A 90 26.02 3.69 -2.07
C LYS A 90 25.61 2.25 -2.39
N LEU A 91 26.46 1.56 -3.13
CA LEU A 91 26.47 0.10 -3.22
C LEU A 91 27.63 -0.44 -2.36
N THR A 92 27.38 -1.53 -1.62
CA THR A 92 28.38 -2.13 -0.73
C THR A 92 29.27 -3.14 -1.47
N GLY A 93 30.56 -3.22 -1.09
CA GLY A 93 31.52 -4.15 -1.67
C GLY A 93 31.87 -3.85 -3.13
N ALA A 94 32.23 -4.89 -3.89
CA ALA A 94 32.59 -4.82 -5.31
C ALA A 94 31.36 -4.77 -6.27
N LYS A 95 30.17 -4.45 -5.75
CA LYS A 95 28.91 -4.48 -6.52
C LYS A 95 28.84 -3.44 -7.62
N TRP A 96 29.66 -2.38 -7.57
CA TRP A 96 29.72 -1.39 -8.64
C TRP A 96 30.15 -2.01 -9.96
N ASP A 97 31.11 -2.92 -9.92
CA ASP A 97 31.68 -3.56 -11.11
C ASP A 97 31.02 -4.92 -11.39
N GLN A 98 30.63 -5.65 -10.35
CA GLN A 98 30.09 -7.00 -10.48
C GLN A 98 28.59 -7.05 -10.80
N LYS A 99 27.83 -6.00 -10.48
CA LYS A 99 26.38 -6.00 -10.71
C LYS A 99 26.09 -5.65 -12.16
N ILE A 100 25.62 -6.64 -12.91
CA ILE A 100 25.23 -6.48 -14.32
C ILE A 100 23.70 -6.41 -14.40
N TYR A 101 23.19 -5.35 -15.04
CA TYR A 101 21.80 -5.17 -15.41
C TYR A 101 21.58 -5.72 -16.82
N TYR A 102 20.79 -6.79 -16.90
CA TYR A 102 20.38 -7.36 -18.18
C TYR A 102 19.01 -6.82 -18.57
N HIS A 103 18.86 -6.41 -19.83
CA HIS A 103 17.58 -6.13 -20.43
C HIS A 103 17.55 -6.70 -21.85
N HIS A 104 16.37 -7.15 -22.28
CA HIS A 104 16.17 -7.71 -23.60
C HIS A 104 15.39 -6.72 -24.45
N THR A 105 15.77 -6.56 -25.72
CA THR A 105 15.10 -5.63 -26.64
C THR A 105 13.83 -6.20 -27.27
N GLY A 106 13.59 -7.50 -27.13
CA GLY A 106 12.45 -8.22 -27.74
C GLY A 106 12.79 -8.92 -29.06
N PHE A 107 13.96 -8.66 -29.65
CA PHE A 107 14.44 -9.30 -30.88
C PHE A 107 15.41 -10.45 -30.59
N VAL A 108 15.52 -11.43 -31.50
CA VAL A 108 16.45 -12.56 -31.35
C VAL A 108 17.89 -12.07 -31.19
N GLY A 109 18.58 -12.55 -30.15
CA GLY A 109 19.95 -12.11 -29.82
C GLY A 109 20.04 -10.73 -29.16
N GLY A 110 18.91 -10.09 -28.83
CA GLY A 110 18.82 -8.72 -28.34
C GLY A 110 19.08 -8.55 -26.84
N ILE A 111 19.91 -9.39 -26.21
CA ILE A 111 20.27 -9.21 -24.80
C ILE A 111 21.34 -8.13 -24.66
N LYS A 112 21.07 -7.14 -23.82
CA LYS A 112 22.00 -6.05 -23.50
C LYS A 112 22.33 -6.09 -22.02
N SER A 113 23.61 -5.91 -21.71
CA SER A 113 24.15 -5.81 -20.36
C SER A 113 24.72 -4.41 -20.12
N ALA A 114 24.56 -3.92 -18.90
CA ALA A 114 25.25 -2.72 -18.42
C ALA A 114 25.65 -2.94 -16.96
N THR A 115 26.86 -2.54 -16.59
CA THR A 115 27.31 -2.60 -15.19
C THR A 115 26.63 -1.50 -14.36
N ALA A 116 26.61 -1.68 -13.03
CA ALA A 116 26.05 -0.65 -12.14
C ALA A 116 26.77 0.69 -12.22
N LYS A 117 28.09 0.65 -12.46
CA LYS A 117 28.89 1.86 -12.70
C LYS A 117 28.44 2.61 -13.95
N GLU A 118 28.32 1.91 -15.08
CA GLU A 118 27.86 2.52 -16.35
C GLU A 118 26.42 3.03 -16.25
N MET A 119 25.56 2.33 -15.51
CA MET A 119 24.19 2.79 -15.27
C MET A 119 24.16 4.10 -14.50
N ARG A 120 24.96 4.23 -13.44
CA ARG A 120 25.07 5.48 -12.68
C ARG A 120 25.58 6.64 -13.53
N GLU A 121 26.53 6.39 -14.43
CA GLU A 121 27.09 7.45 -15.29
C GLU A 121 26.10 7.89 -16.37
N LYS A 122 25.34 6.95 -16.96
CA LYS A 122 24.37 7.26 -18.01
C LYS A 122 23.05 7.82 -17.46
N LYS A 123 22.54 7.25 -16.37
CA LYS A 123 21.22 7.53 -15.77
C LYS A 123 21.27 7.30 -14.26
N PRO A 124 21.79 8.26 -13.47
CA PRO A 124 21.91 8.15 -12.02
C PRO A 124 20.56 8.13 -11.28
#